data_AF-A0A3N0AYD6-F1
#
_entry.id   AF-A0A3N0AYD6-F1
#
_cell.length_a   1.000
_cell.length_b   1.000
_cell.length_c   1.000
_cell.angle_alpha   90.00
_cell.angle_beta   90.00
_cell.angle_gamma   90.00
#
_symmetry.space_group_name_H-M   'P 1'
#
loop_
_entity.id
_entity.type
_entity.pdbx_description
1 polymer ?
#
loop_
_entity_poly.entity_id
_entity_poly.type
_entity_poly.pdbx_seq_one_letter_code
_entity_poly.pdbx_strand_id
1 'polypeptide(L)'
;MDPITVLIDAIDLSIEPWIMALAATQMLPMRRRGLFLAIELAGAPIWAFVFGVVLSWFWIGLLVCGILEFVLPFLFWKGSPFRKVSALFVIQLCSIVAGAVVWTCWEAIFGMPIPEDSAAEFALYRSDVGKWLIFEVLDIGLSAILLVPAVVLFRRWAWRTADMRGSVVFAGLLVAQMIMAAVVLICMARSLGTGAYAAIALILLMYLVVGVGAIGASWHWEVAARAQRRNEELARQRVAYLEEYENAQAQVRAVAHLRHDLRNEMAAARALQERGRADEARRLLCAMAARVSVDEASEGGRS
;
A
#
# COMPACT_ATOMS: atom_id res chain seq x y z
N MET A 1 43.58 17.06 -18.03
CA MET A 1 42.94 16.43 -16.86
C MET A 1 43.50 15.04 -16.74
N ASP A 2 43.98 14.67 -15.56
CA ASP A 2 44.50 13.33 -15.34
C ASP A 2 43.35 12.31 -15.42
N PRO A 3 43.54 11.18 -16.13
CA PRO A 3 42.47 10.19 -16.31
C PRO A 3 41.98 9.60 -14.97
N ILE A 4 42.84 9.61 -13.94
CA ILE A 4 42.51 9.14 -12.59
C ILE A 4 41.53 10.11 -11.90
N THR A 5 41.66 11.42 -12.09
CA THR A 5 40.76 12.38 -11.43
C THR A 5 39.37 12.36 -12.05
N VAL A 6 39.28 12.23 -13.37
CA VAL A 6 38.00 12.05 -14.08
C VAL A 6 37.31 10.75 -13.65
N LEU A 7 38.08 9.69 -13.41
CA LEU A 7 37.55 8.41 -12.94
C LEU A 7 36.97 8.52 -11.52
N ILE A 8 37.67 9.20 -10.60
CA ILE A 8 37.18 9.41 -9.23
C ILE A 8 35.87 10.19 -9.24
N ASP A 9 35.81 11.33 -9.94
CA ASP A 9 34.58 12.13 -10.01
C ASP A 9 33.42 11.34 -10.65
N ALA A 10 33.70 10.54 -11.68
CA ALA A 10 32.68 9.73 -12.35
C ALA A 10 32.17 8.59 -11.46
N ILE A 11 33.04 7.99 -10.65
CA ILE A 11 32.68 6.93 -9.69
C ILE A 11 31.79 7.52 -8.59
N ASP A 12 32.25 8.60 -7.95
CA ASP A 12 31.55 9.31 -6.87
C ASP A 12 30.12 9.70 -7.28
N LEU A 13 29.98 10.29 -8.46
CA LEU A 13 28.68 10.73 -8.99
C LEU A 13 27.76 9.61 -9.49
N SER A 14 28.25 8.38 -9.61
CA SER A 14 27.48 7.27 -10.18
C SER A 14 27.13 6.18 -9.18
N ILE A 15 27.92 5.99 -8.11
CA ILE A 15 27.73 4.91 -7.14
C ILE A 15 26.34 4.97 -6.50
N GLU A 16 25.95 6.11 -5.92
CA GLU A 16 24.69 6.23 -5.19
C GLU A 16 23.47 6.04 -6.11
N PRO A 17 23.37 6.71 -7.29
CA PRO A 17 22.30 6.43 -8.26
C PRO A 17 22.23 4.96 -8.67
N TRP A 18 23.38 4.30 -8.81
CA TRP A 18 23.43 2.87 -9.14
C TRP A 18 22.86 1.99 -8.05
N ILE A 19 23.19 2.26 -6.78
CA ILE A 19 22.67 1.51 -5.63
C ILE A 19 21.14 1.68 -5.56
N MET A 20 20.65 2.91 -5.73
CA MET A 20 19.22 3.20 -5.77
C MET A 20 18.52 2.50 -6.94
N ALA A 21 19.10 2.54 -8.14
CA ALA A 21 18.57 1.88 -9.32
C ALA A 21 18.50 0.35 -9.13
N LEU A 22 19.52 -0.25 -8.52
CA LEU A 22 19.51 -1.67 -8.17
C LEU A 22 18.41 -1.99 -7.14
N ALA A 23 18.29 -1.20 -6.07
CA ALA A 23 17.21 -1.36 -5.10
C ALA A 23 15.82 -1.22 -5.76
N ALA A 24 15.65 -0.26 -6.67
CA ALA A 24 14.42 -0.04 -7.43
C ALA A 24 14.04 -1.25 -8.31
N THR A 25 15.02 -1.88 -8.97
CA THR A 25 14.75 -3.08 -9.79
C THR A 25 14.35 -4.30 -8.96
N GLN A 26 14.75 -4.34 -7.68
CA GLN A 26 14.43 -5.43 -6.76
C GLN A 26 13.10 -5.22 -6.03
N MET A 27 12.74 -3.97 -5.69
CA MET A 27 11.50 -3.68 -4.96
C MET A 27 10.24 -4.02 -5.74
N LEU A 28 10.17 -3.59 -7.01
CA LEU A 28 8.97 -3.76 -7.84
C LEU A 28 9.32 -4.34 -9.22
N PRO A 29 8.42 -5.18 -9.80
CA PRO A 29 8.63 -5.72 -11.13
C PRO A 29 8.60 -4.61 -12.19
N MET A 30 9.66 -4.52 -12.99
CA MET A 30 9.79 -3.56 -14.09
C MET A 30 9.42 -4.18 -15.44
N ARG A 31 8.94 -3.35 -16.38
CA ARG A 31 8.68 -3.76 -17.78
C ARG A 31 9.96 -4.05 -18.56
N ARG A 32 11.00 -3.22 -18.40
CA ARG A 32 12.27 -3.31 -19.15
C ARG A 32 13.45 -2.93 -18.25
N ARG A 33 13.92 -3.89 -17.45
CA ARG A 33 14.99 -3.68 -16.45
C ARG A 33 16.29 -3.14 -17.07
N GLY A 34 16.74 -3.74 -18.17
CA GLY A 34 17.99 -3.33 -18.82
C GLY A 34 17.94 -1.90 -19.37
N LEU A 35 16.79 -1.48 -19.92
CA LEU A 35 16.62 -0.11 -20.42
C LEU A 35 16.59 0.90 -19.28
N PHE A 36 15.92 0.58 -18.15
CA PHE A 36 15.93 1.42 -16.96
C PHE A 36 17.35 1.64 -16.43
N LEU A 37 18.11 0.55 -16.23
CA LEU A 37 19.49 0.63 -15.76
C LEU A 37 20.40 1.38 -16.73
N ALA A 38 20.21 1.20 -18.05
CA ALA A 38 20.98 1.94 -19.05
C ALA A 38 20.68 3.44 -19.04
N ILE A 39 19.41 3.83 -18.82
CA ILE A 39 19.01 5.24 -18.70
C ILE A 39 19.56 5.85 -17.41
N GLU A 40 19.52 5.13 -16.29
CA GLU A 40 20.12 5.58 -15.02
C GLU A 40 21.64 5.76 -15.14
N LEU A 41 22.33 4.78 -15.74
CA LEU A 41 23.77 4.87 -16.00
C LEU A 41 24.12 6.05 -16.90
N ALA A 42 23.33 6.30 -17.95
CA ALA A 42 23.51 7.43 -18.84
C ALA A 42 23.08 8.77 -18.20
N GLY A 43 22.18 8.71 -17.21
CA GLY A 43 21.70 9.84 -16.43
C GLY A 43 22.73 10.34 -15.42
N ALA A 44 23.52 9.45 -14.80
CA ALA A 44 24.57 9.81 -13.83
C ALA A 44 25.58 10.88 -14.33
N PRO A 45 26.17 10.78 -15.54
CA PRO A 45 27.04 11.84 -16.06
C PRO A 45 26.30 13.13 -16.42
N ILE A 46 25.00 13.05 -16.75
CA ILE A 46 24.15 14.24 -16.96
C ILE A 46 23.90 14.92 -15.60
N TRP A 47 23.67 14.13 -14.55
CA TRP A 47 23.51 14.57 -13.18
C TRP A 47 24.77 15.29 -12.68
N ALA A 48 25.94 14.66 -12.86
CA ALA A 48 27.27 15.23 -12.63
C ALA A 48 27.52 16.54 -13.38
N PHE A 49 27.15 16.60 -14.65
CA PHE A 49 27.33 17.80 -15.48
C PHE A 49 26.43 18.96 -15.02
N VAL A 50 25.18 18.65 -14.66
CA VAL A 50 24.21 19.67 -14.23
C VAL A 50 24.52 20.21 -12.83
N PHE A 51 24.97 19.38 -11.88
CA PHE A 51 25.42 19.87 -10.58
C PHE A 51 26.84 20.46 -10.60
N GLY A 52 27.75 19.93 -11.44
CA GLY A 52 29.16 20.36 -11.48
C GLY A 52 29.41 21.65 -12.27
N VAL A 53 28.69 21.88 -13.37
CA VAL A 53 28.89 23.06 -14.26
C VAL A 53 27.71 24.04 -14.20
N VAL A 54 26.52 23.55 -13.86
CA VAL A 54 25.24 24.28 -14.00
C VAL A 54 24.61 24.58 -12.64
N LEU A 55 25.41 24.85 -11.60
CA LEU A 55 24.91 25.44 -10.35
C LEU A 55 24.34 26.87 -10.56
N SER A 56 24.44 27.43 -11.77
CA SER A 56 23.79 28.67 -12.20
C SER A 56 22.32 28.48 -12.66
N TRP A 57 21.85 27.26 -12.97
CA TRP A 57 20.47 26.99 -13.39
C TRP A 57 19.84 25.90 -12.51
N PHE A 58 19.70 26.22 -11.23
CA PHE A 58 19.03 25.43 -10.19
C PHE A 58 17.76 24.71 -10.68
N TRP A 59 16.91 25.39 -11.45
CA TRP A 59 15.64 24.85 -11.95
C TRP A 59 15.80 23.70 -12.95
N ILE A 60 16.85 23.72 -13.79
CA ILE A 60 17.12 22.63 -14.74
C ILE A 60 17.62 21.39 -13.98
N GLY A 61 18.50 21.58 -13.00
CA GLY A 61 18.95 20.50 -12.12
C GLY A 61 17.79 19.83 -11.39
N LEU A 62 16.94 20.62 -10.75
CA LEU A 62 15.75 20.11 -10.07
C LEU A 62 14.84 19.31 -11.00
N LEU A 63 14.65 19.78 -12.24
CA LEU A 63 13.80 19.11 -13.22
C LEU A 63 14.42 17.77 -13.69
N VAL A 64 15.72 17.74 -13.95
CA VAL A 64 16.43 16.52 -14.33
C VAL A 64 16.40 15.48 -13.20
N CYS A 65 16.68 15.89 -11.96
CA CYS A 65 16.58 15.02 -10.77
C CYS A 65 15.15 14.50 -10.59
N GLY A 66 14.16 15.40 -10.68
CA GLY A 66 12.75 15.03 -10.60
C GLY A 66 12.36 13.96 -11.62
N ILE A 67 12.87 14.07 -12.86
CA ILE A 67 12.59 13.11 -13.91
C ILE A 67 13.29 11.78 -13.66
N LEU A 68 14.59 11.79 -13.39
CA LEU A 68 15.38 10.56 -13.21
C LEU A 68 14.92 9.79 -11.96
N GLU A 69 14.78 10.48 -10.84
CA GLU A 69 14.55 9.80 -9.56
C GLU A 69 13.08 9.47 -9.29
N PHE A 70 12.12 10.27 -9.80
CA PHE A 70 10.70 10.07 -9.50
C PHE A 70 9.89 9.61 -10.71
N VAL A 71 10.06 10.24 -11.88
CA VAL A 71 9.27 9.92 -13.07
C VAL A 71 9.71 8.61 -13.70
N LEU A 72 11.02 8.39 -13.82
CA LEU A 72 11.58 7.21 -14.48
C LEU A 72 11.15 5.90 -13.79
N PRO A 73 11.32 5.71 -12.46
CA PRO A 73 10.93 4.46 -11.82
C PRO A 73 9.41 4.25 -11.93
N PHE A 74 8.63 5.33 -11.87
CA PHE A 74 7.17 5.28 -11.98
C PHE A 74 6.70 4.77 -13.35
N LEU A 75 7.38 5.16 -14.43
CA LEU A 75 7.06 4.71 -15.80
C LEU A 75 7.40 3.23 -16.01
N PHE A 76 8.51 2.75 -15.44
CA PHE A 76 9.00 1.40 -15.67
C PHE A 76 8.38 0.35 -14.75
N TRP A 77 7.97 0.73 -13.54
CA TRP A 77 7.33 -0.19 -12.59
C TRP A 77 5.92 -0.62 -12.99
N LYS A 78 5.59 -1.87 -12.67
CA LYS A 78 4.22 -2.41 -12.73
C LYS A 78 3.58 -2.38 -11.34
N GLY A 79 2.29 -2.10 -11.28
CA GLY A 79 1.50 -2.11 -10.04
C GLY A 79 0.65 -0.86 -9.87
N SER A 80 -0.10 -0.82 -8.77
CA SER A 80 -0.92 0.33 -8.39
C SER A 80 -0.06 1.57 -8.09
N PRO A 81 -0.57 2.79 -8.33
CA PRO A 81 0.17 4.03 -8.10
C PRO A 81 0.66 4.15 -6.65
N PHE A 82 -0.14 3.73 -5.67
CA PHE A 82 0.25 3.74 -4.26
C PHE A 82 1.51 2.91 -4.00
N ARG A 83 1.61 1.69 -4.56
CA ARG A 83 2.80 0.84 -4.38
C ARG A 83 4.06 1.48 -4.95
N LYS A 84 3.93 2.16 -6.10
CA LYS A 84 5.04 2.88 -6.71
C LYS A 84 5.47 4.03 -5.82
N VAL A 85 4.53 4.83 -5.31
CA VAL A 85 4.82 5.93 -4.39
C VAL A 85 5.46 5.42 -3.10
N SER A 86 4.97 4.33 -2.51
CA SER A 86 5.55 3.75 -1.30
C SER A 86 6.96 3.17 -1.54
N ALA A 87 7.20 2.53 -2.68
CA ALA A 87 8.54 2.02 -3.02
C ALA A 87 9.54 3.17 -3.23
N LEU A 88 9.14 4.22 -3.96
CA LEU A 88 9.94 5.44 -4.13
C LEU A 88 10.25 6.08 -2.78
N PHE A 89 9.24 6.25 -1.93
CA PHE A 89 9.41 6.82 -0.59
C PHE A 89 10.48 6.08 0.21
N VAL A 90 10.41 4.75 0.26
CA VAL A 90 11.36 3.95 1.04
C VAL A 90 12.77 4.05 0.46
N ILE A 91 12.93 3.99 -0.87
CA ILE A 91 14.25 4.10 -1.51
C ILE A 91 14.86 5.47 -1.24
N GLN A 92 14.13 6.54 -1.54
CA GLN A 92 14.62 7.91 -1.40
C GLN A 92 14.95 8.24 0.05
N LEU A 93 14.08 7.86 0.97
CA LEU A 93 14.31 8.20 2.37
C LEU A 93 15.44 7.37 2.99
N CYS A 94 15.66 6.13 2.55
CA CYS A 94 16.83 5.36 2.94
C CYS A 94 18.15 5.97 2.44
N SER A 95 18.21 6.42 1.17
CA SER A 95 19.40 7.10 0.63
C SER A 95 19.63 8.44 1.35
N ILE A 96 18.59 9.27 1.51
CA ILE A 96 18.69 10.56 2.21
C ILE A 96 19.17 10.38 3.66
N VAL A 97 18.67 9.37 4.38
CA VAL A 97 19.13 9.09 5.75
C VAL A 97 20.58 8.58 5.75
N ALA A 98 20.97 7.72 4.80
CA ALA A 98 22.35 7.26 4.69
C ALA A 98 23.31 8.44 4.45
N GLY A 99 23.04 9.24 3.43
CA GLY A 99 23.81 10.43 3.12
C GLY A 99 23.90 11.38 4.32
N ALA A 100 22.77 11.71 4.96
CA ALA A 100 22.77 12.61 6.13
C ALA A 100 23.67 12.11 7.27
N VAL A 101 23.71 10.80 7.54
CA VAL A 101 24.59 10.21 8.56
C VAL A 101 26.04 10.26 8.12
N VAL A 102 26.35 9.93 6.86
CA VAL A 102 27.70 10.00 6.32
C VAL A 102 28.26 11.43 6.40
N TRP A 103 27.42 12.44 6.10
CA TRP A 103 27.77 13.85 6.26
C TRP A 103 28.11 14.24 7.70
N THR A 104 27.54 13.58 8.73
CA THR A 104 27.96 13.82 10.13
C THR A 104 29.38 13.32 10.42
N CYS A 105 29.86 12.33 9.66
CA CYS A 105 31.21 11.81 9.81
C CYS A 105 32.25 12.64 9.05
N TRP A 106 31.83 13.63 8.25
CA TRP A 106 32.71 14.43 7.41
C TRP A 106 33.90 15.02 8.16
N GLU A 107 33.64 15.82 9.21
CA GLU A 107 34.70 16.48 9.98
C GLU A 107 35.63 15.48 10.66
N ALA A 108 35.13 14.30 11.04
CA ALA A 108 35.94 13.25 11.64
C ALA A 108 36.88 12.57 10.62
N ILE A 109 36.46 12.47 9.36
CA ILE A 109 37.24 11.82 8.29
C ILE A 109 38.25 12.80 7.69
N PHE A 110 37.80 14.01 7.33
CA PHE A 110 38.59 14.98 6.60
C PHE A 110 39.29 16.01 7.50
N GLY A 111 38.88 16.15 8.77
CA GLY A 111 39.49 17.08 9.73
C GLY A 111 39.17 18.56 9.46
N MET A 112 38.21 18.83 8.57
CA MET A 112 37.81 20.18 8.15
C MET A 112 36.30 20.24 7.95
N PRO A 113 35.68 21.42 8.07
CA PRO A 113 34.25 21.58 7.79
C PRO A 113 33.93 21.27 6.32
N ILE A 114 32.66 20.98 6.06
CA ILE A 114 32.15 20.70 4.71
C ILE A 114 32.40 21.92 3.80
N PRO A 115 33.08 21.77 2.65
CA PRO A 115 33.33 22.88 1.74
C PRO A 115 32.03 23.47 1.17
N GLU A 116 31.98 24.80 1.04
CA GLU A 116 30.87 25.51 0.39
C GLU A 116 30.92 25.42 -1.15
N ASP A 117 31.94 24.80 -1.73
CA ASP A 117 32.06 24.63 -3.18
C ASP A 117 32.29 23.16 -3.51
N SER A 118 31.46 22.62 -4.41
CA SER A 118 31.60 21.25 -4.92
C SER A 118 32.95 21.07 -5.61
N ALA A 119 33.48 22.12 -6.23
CA ALA A 119 34.83 22.10 -6.79
C ALA A 119 35.92 21.88 -5.71
N ALA A 120 35.73 22.45 -4.51
CA ALA A 120 36.65 22.27 -3.39
C ALA A 120 36.50 20.88 -2.75
N GLU A 121 35.28 20.33 -2.74
CA GLU A 121 34.99 18.95 -2.34
C GLU A 121 35.71 17.94 -3.25
N PHE A 122 35.53 18.02 -4.56
CA PHE A 122 36.22 17.14 -5.52
C PHE A 122 37.74 17.32 -5.48
N ALA A 123 38.23 18.54 -5.23
CA ALA A 123 39.66 18.77 -5.04
C ALA A 123 40.20 18.02 -3.82
N LEU A 124 39.43 17.95 -2.72
CA LEU A 124 39.78 17.22 -1.52
C LEU A 124 39.83 15.71 -1.77
N TYR A 125 38.82 15.15 -2.45
CA TYR A 125 38.78 13.73 -2.84
C TYR A 125 39.97 13.33 -3.69
N ARG A 126 40.36 14.17 -4.64
CA ARG A 126 41.54 13.95 -5.50
C ARG A 126 42.85 14.07 -4.71
N SER A 127 42.90 14.90 -3.68
CA SER A 127 44.11 15.12 -2.87
C SER A 127 44.39 13.99 -1.89
N ASP A 128 43.35 13.33 -1.37
CA ASP A 128 43.46 12.27 -0.37
C ASP A 128 42.48 11.12 -0.68
N VAL A 129 42.85 10.34 -1.71
CA VAL A 129 42.05 9.21 -2.23
C VAL A 129 41.76 8.17 -1.14
N GLY A 130 42.63 8.04 -0.13
CA GLY A 130 42.41 7.12 0.99
C GLY A 130 41.21 7.52 1.86
N LYS A 131 41.07 8.81 2.18
CA LYS A 131 39.92 9.32 2.94
C LYS A 131 38.63 9.29 2.11
N TRP A 132 38.72 9.62 0.83
CA TRP A 132 37.60 9.46 -0.10
C TRP A 132 37.10 8.01 -0.15
N LEU A 133 37.99 7.02 -0.25
CA LEU A 133 37.61 5.62 -0.26
C LEU A 133 36.92 5.18 1.05
N ILE A 134 37.37 5.67 2.21
CA ILE A 134 36.72 5.40 3.50
C ILE A 134 35.31 6.01 3.52
N PHE A 135 35.17 7.24 3.04
CA PHE A 135 33.89 7.95 2.97
C PHE A 135 32.90 7.21 2.06
N GLU A 136 33.34 6.80 0.88
CA GLU A 136 32.55 6.02 -0.08
C GLU A 136 32.13 4.65 0.46
N VAL A 137 33.06 3.91 1.07
CA VAL A 137 32.72 2.61 1.67
C VAL A 137 31.70 2.77 2.80
N LEU A 138 31.78 3.85 3.57
CA LEU A 138 30.81 4.16 4.61
C LEU A 138 29.43 4.43 4.00
N ASP A 139 29.35 5.22 2.94
CA ASP A 139 28.08 5.54 2.28
C ASP A 139 27.42 4.33 1.62
N ILE A 140 28.19 3.57 0.81
CA ILE A 140 27.73 2.33 0.20
C ILE A 140 27.27 1.35 1.27
N GLY A 141 28.05 1.20 2.34
CA GLY A 141 27.77 0.30 3.45
C GLY A 141 26.47 0.67 4.15
N LEU A 142 26.28 1.95 4.47
CA LEU A 142 25.09 2.43 5.17
C LEU A 142 23.83 2.37 4.28
N SER A 143 23.94 2.79 3.02
CA SER A 143 22.88 2.64 2.04
C SER A 143 22.48 1.18 1.86
N ALA A 144 23.43 0.24 1.80
CA ALA A 144 23.13 -1.19 1.74
C ALA A 144 22.45 -1.70 3.02
N ILE A 145 22.91 -1.30 4.20
CA ILE A 145 22.33 -1.67 5.50
C ILE A 145 20.87 -1.21 5.60
N LEU A 146 20.52 -0.05 5.05
CA LEU A 146 19.15 0.45 5.05
C LEU A 146 18.30 -0.15 3.92
N LEU A 147 18.80 -0.17 2.69
CA LEU A 147 18.05 -0.58 1.51
C LEU A 147 17.82 -2.08 1.43
N VAL A 148 18.78 -2.93 1.80
CA VAL A 148 18.60 -4.40 1.73
C VAL A 148 17.43 -4.89 2.59
N PRO A 149 17.35 -4.59 3.91
CA PRO A 149 16.21 -4.99 4.72
C PRO A 149 14.93 -4.28 4.26
N ALA A 150 15.01 -3.01 3.83
CA ALA A 150 13.86 -2.29 3.30
C ALA A 150 13.28 -3.00 2.06
N VAL A 151 14.10 -3.44 1.11
CA VAL A 151 13.68 -4.23 -0.06
C VAL A 151 13.05 -5.55 0.37
N VAL A 152 13.67 -6.27 1.32
CA VAL A 152 13.14 -7.56 1.80
C VAL A 152 11.78 -7.40 2.47
N LEU A 153 11.65 -6.42 3.37
CA LEU A 153 10.41 -6.10 4.08
C LEU A 153 9.34 -5.61 3.10
N PHE A 154 9.70 -4.69 2.21
CA PHE A 154 8.79 -4.15 1.21
C PHE A 154 8.29 -5.25 0.29
N ARG A 155 9.16 -6.14 -0.20
CA ARG A 155 8.72 -7.29 -0.99
C ARG A 155 7.79 -8.18 -0.17
N ARG A 156 8.13 -8.57 1.06
CA ARG A 156 7.23 -9.41 1.89
C ARG A 156 5.85 -8.78 2.09
N TRP A 157 5.78 -7.46 2.23
CA TRP A 157 4.54 -6.72 2.46
C TRP A 157 3.78 -6.40 1.15
N ALA A 158 4.48 -6.14 0.06
CA ALA A 158 3.93 -5.79 -1.25
C ALA A 158 3.10 -6.92 -1.88
N TRP A 159 3.25 -8.18 -1.46
CA TRP A 159 2.35 -9.24 -1.93
C TRP A 159 0.99 -9.21 -1.21
N ARG A 160 0.88 -8.56 -0.05
CA ARG A 160 -0.34 -8.57 0.79
C ARG A 160 -1.31 -7.41 0.49
N THR A 161 -0.87 -6.39 -0.23
CA THR A 161 -1.58 -5.09 -0.39
C THR A 161 -2.21 -4.87 -1.78
N ALA A 162 -2.70 -5.93 -2.43
CA ALA A 162 -2.99 -5.95 -3.89
C ALA A 162 -4.00 -4.91 -4.40
N ASP A 163 -4.94 -4.49 -3.57
CA ASP A 163 -6.01 -3.56 -3.94
C ASP A 163 -6.18 -2.50 -2.86
N MET A 164 -5.31 -1.49 -2.93
CA MET A 164 -5.40 -0.31 -2.08
C MET A 164 -6.12 0.85 -2.76
N ARG A 165 -7.44 0.69 -2.97
CA ARG A 165 -8.27 1.67 -3.69
C ARG A 165 -8.69 2.89 -2.85
N GLY A 166 -8.19 3.05 -1.62
CA GLY A 166 -8.53 4.18 -0.73
C GLY A 166 -7.36 4.98 -0.18
N SER A 167 -6.12 4.68 -0.58
CA SER A 167 -4.92 5.17 0.12
C SER A 167 -4.36 6.50 -0.40
N VAL A 168 -5.15 7.33 -1.10
CA VAL A 168 -4.70 8.61 -1.67
C VAL A 168 -4.16 9.55 -0.57
N VAL A 169 -4.80 9.55 0.60
CA VAL A 169 -4.36 10.34 1.76
C VAL A 169 -2.98 9.88 2.26
N PHE A 170 -2.74 8.57 2.30
CA PHE A 170 -1.45 8.01 2.69
C PHE A 170 -0.38 8.24 1.62
N ALA A 171 -0.70 8.13 0.33
CA ALA A 171 0.22 8.54 -0.75
C ALA A 171 0.59 10.01 -0.65
N GLY A 172 -0.39 10.89 -0.39
CA GLY A 172 -0.16 12.32 -0.21
C GLY A 172 0.77 12.62 0.95
N LEU A 173 0.61 11.93 2.08
CA LEU A 173 1.53 12.04 3.22
C LEU A 173 2.95 11.63 2.86
N LEU A 174 3.13 10.49 2.17
CA LEU A 174 4.45 10.02 1.75
C LEU A 174 5.11 11.02 0.78
N VAL A 175 4.36 11.52 -0.20
CA VAL A 175 4.86 12.54 -1.15
C VAL A 175 5.24 13.83 -0.42
N ALA A 176 4.41 14.30 0.51
CA ALA A 176 4.71 15.49 1.30
C ALA A 176 5.99 15.31 2.13
N GLN A 177 6.20 14.13 2.73
CA GLN A 177 7.43 13.81 3.45
C GLN A 177 8.65 13.76 2.53
N MET A 178 8.55 13.21 1.32
CA MET A 178 9.65 13.26 0.35
C MET A 178 9.99 14.68 -0.06
N ILE A 179 8.97 15.52 -0.32
CA ILE A 179 9.18 16.93 -0.66
C ILE A 179 9.86 17.66 0.50
N MET A 180 9.39 17.47 1.73
CA MET A 180 10.01 18.07 2.91
C MET A 180 11.45 17.59 3.12
N ALA A 181 11.73 16.29 2.93
CA ALA A 181 13.08 15.74 3.02
C ALA A 181 14.00 16.33 1.94
N ALA A 182 13.52 16.44 0.69
CA ALA A 182 14.26 17.06 -0.41
C ALA A 182 14.53 18.56 -0.16
N VAL A 183 13.54 19.30 0.36
CA VAL A 183 13.70 20.71 0.75
C VAL A 183 14.73 20.86 1.85
N VAL A 184 14.71 19.99 2.87
CA VAL A 184 15.75 19.97 3.91
C VAL A 184 17.11 19.74 3.28
N LEU A 185 17.26 18.77 2.38
CA LEU A 185 18.54 18.47 1.73
C LEU A 185 19.06 19.66 0.90
N ILE A 186 18.20 20.30 0.11
CA ILE A 186 18.54 21.47 -0.72
C ILE A 186 18.88 22.69 0.15
N CYS A 187 18.08 22.98 1.17
CA CYS A 187 18.31 24.12 2.07
C CYS A 187 19.53 23.92 2.97
N MET A 188 19.89 22.68 3.26
CA MET A 188 21.05 22.30 4.09
C MET A 188 22.34 22.17 3.28
N ALA A 189 22.29 22.47 1.97
CA ALA A 189 23.40 22.18 1.09
C ALA A 189 24.72 22.76 1.59
N ARG A 190 24.80 23.94 2.22
CA ARG A 190 26.12 24.61 2.39
C ARG A 190 26.29 25.62 3.53
N SER A 191 25.83 25.36 4.77
CA SER A 191 26.20 26.28 5.87
C SER A 191 25.99 25.80 7.32
N LEU A 192 25.83 24.50 7.58
CA LEU A 192 25.53 24.03 8.94
C LEU A 192 26.66 23.21 9.55
N GLY A 193 26.88 23.38 10.86
CA GLY A 193 27.86 22.58 11.60
C GLY A 193 27.38 21.15 11.84
N THR A 194 28.31 20.24 12.17
CA THR A 194 28.09 18.79 12.37
C THR A 194 26.91 18.44 13.28
N GLY A 195 26.69 19.22 14.34
CA GLY A 195 25.55 19.02 15.27
C GLY A 195 24.17 19.20 14.62
N ALA A 196 24.07 20.06 13.61
CA ALA A 196 22.82 20.25 12.87
C ALA A 196 22.55 19.07 11.94
N TYR A 197 23.57 18.53 11.26
CA TYR A 197 23.43 17.32 10.44
C TYR A 197 22.96 16.12 11.27
N ALA A 198 23.44 15.97 12.51
CA ALA A 198 22.97 14.93 13.42
C ALA A 198 21.48 15.10 13.79
N ALA A 199 21.05 16.32 14.10
CA ALA A 199 19.64 16.61 14.37
C ALA A 199 18.75 16.35 13.15
N ILE A 200 19.23 16.67 11.94
CA ILE A 200 18.53 16.44 10.68
C ILE A 200 18.43 14.95 10.38
N ALA A 201 19.52 14.20 10.55
CA ALA A 201 19.51 12.74 10.40
C ALA A 201 18.47 12.10 11.33
N LEU A 202 18.35 12.59 12.57
CA LEU A 202 17.30 12.14 13.50
C LEU A 202 15.88 12.51 13.03
N ILE A 203 15.68 13.72 12.50
CA ILE A 203 14.38 14.13 11.94
C ILE A 203 14.00 13.27 10.73
N LEU A 204 14.94 13.02 9.82
CA LEU A 204 14.74 12.19 8.63
C LEU A 204 14.50 10.72 9.00
N LEU A 205 15.20 10.20 10.01
CA LEU A 205 14.94 8.88 10.57
C LEU A 205 13.54 8.81 11.16
N MET A 206 13.10 9.86 11.86
CA MET A 206 11.73 9.94 12.37
C MET A 206 10.70 9.99 11.23
N TYR A 207 10.98 10.71 10.14
CA TYR A 207 10.14 10.69 8.93
C TYR A 207 10.06 9.28 8.34
N LEU A 208 11.17 8.53 8.34
CA LEU A 208 11.20 7.15 7.85
C LEU A 208 10.31 6.24 8.69
N VAL A 209 10.42 6.33 10.01
CA VAL A 209 9.59 5.57 10.94
C VAL A 209 8.11 5.93 10.76
N VAL A 210 7.78 7.22 10.66
CA VAL A 210 6.39 7.67 10.46
C VAL A 210 5.84 7.21 9.12
N GLY A 211 6.61 7.30 8.04
CA GLY A 211 6.18 6.88 6.71
C GLY A 211 5.98 5.37 6.60
N VAL A 212 6.89 4.56 7.18
CA VAL A 212 6.71 3.10 7.29
C VAL A 212 5.49 2.76 8.15
N GLY A 213 5.28 3.49 9.25
CA GLY A 213 4.09 3.37 10.09
C GLY A 213 2.81 3.70 9.34
N ALA A 214 2.81 4.75 8.51
CA ALA A 214 1.67 5.13 7.67
C ALA A 214 1.35 4.06 6.61
N ILE A 215 2.37 3.45 6.00
CA ILE A 215 2.20 2.30 5.10
C ILE A 215 1.56 1.13 5.85
N GLY A 216 2.02 0.81 7.06
CA GLY A 216 1.41 -0.23 7.91
C GLY A 216 -0.04 0.10 8.30
N ALA A 217 -0.32 1.33 8.72
CA ALA A 217 -1.65 1.78 9.09
C ALA A 217 -2.64 1.72 7.91
N SER A 218 -2.18 2.09 6.70
CA SER A 218 -2.99 1.98 5.48
C SER A 218 -3.44 0.55 5.22
N TRP A 219 -2.59 -0.43 5.54
CA TRP A 219 -2.94 -1.84 5.43
C TRP A 219 -3.97 -2.27 6.47
N HIS A 220 -3.77 -1.93 7.75
CA HIS A 220 -4.76 -2.24 8.78
C HIS A 220 -6.13 -1.64 8.46
N TRP A 221 -6.16 -0.41 7.97
CA TRP A 221 -7.40 0.27 7.59
C TRP A 221 -8.13 -0.45 6.46
N GLU A 222 -7.43 -0.94 5.44
CA GLU A 222 -8.07 -1.67 4.35
C GLU A 222 -8.51 -3.07 4.70
N VAL A 223 -7.79 -3.76 5.58
CA VAL A 223 -8.23 -5.04 6.13
C VAL A 223 -9.55 -4.84 6.88
N ALA A 224 -9.63 -3.79 7.69
CA ALA A 224 -10.86 -3.42 8.39
C ALA A 224 -11.99 -3.06 7.41
N ALA A 225 -11.71 -2.25 6.38
CA ALA A 225 -12.70 -1.87 5.38
C ALA A 225 -13.23 -3.08 4.58
N ARG A 226 -12.38 -4.05 4.25
CA ARG A 226 -12.80 -5.30 3.58
C ARG A 226 -13.63 -6.18 4.49
N ALA A 227 -13.27 -6.29 5.77
CA ALA A 227 -14.05 -7.02 6.76
C ALA A 227 -15.45 -6.39 6.91
N GLN A 228 -15.53 -5.06 6.90
CA GLN A 228 -16.80 -4.34 6.98
C GLN A 228 -17.68 -4.58 5.75
N ARG A 229 -17.13 -4.54 4.53
CA ARG A 229 -17.90 -4.88 3.31
C ARG A 229 -18.43 -6.30 3.34
N ARG A 230 -17.61 -7.28 3.76
CA ARG A 230 -18.07 -8.67 3.93
C ARG A 230 -19.17 -8.79 4.97
N ASN A 231 -19.06 -8.05 6.08
CA ASN A 231 -20.11 -8.04 7.10
C ASN A 231 -21.41 -7.41 6.59
N GLU A 232 -21.35 -6.36 5.78
CA GLU A 232 -22.53 -5.76 5.14
C GLU A 232 -23.19 -6.73 4.14
N GLU A 233 -22.40 -7.45 3.34
CA GLU A 233 -22.90 -8.49 2.44
C GLU A 233 -23.56 -9.63 3.21
N LEU A 234 -22.92 -10.13 4.27
CA LEU A 234 -23.49 -11.15 5.15
C LEU A 234 -24.75 -10.66 5.87
N ALA A 235 -24.82 -9.39 6.27
CA ALA A 235 -26.01 -8.81 6.87
C ALA A 235 -27.18 -8.80 5.88
N ARG A 236 -26.94 -8.44 4.61
CA ARG A 236 -27.97 -8.50 3.55
C ARG A 236 -28.45 -9.93 3.32
N GLN A 237 -27.53 -10.90 3.27
CA GLN A 237 -27.89 -12.31 3.13
C GLN A 237 -28.73 -12.80 4.31
N ARG A 238 -28.37 -12.42 5.55
CA ARG A 238 -29.17 -12.77 6.74
C ARG A 238 -30.59 -12.25 6.66
N VAL A 239 -30.79 -11.01 6.20
CA VAL A 239 -32.13 -10.44 6.03
C VAL A 239 -32.94 -11.23 5.01
N ALA A 240 -32.34 -11.55 3.86
CA ALA A 240 -33.01 -12.36 2.82
C ALA A 240 -33.41 -13.76 3.34
N TYR A 241 -32.51 -14.44 4.07
CA TYR A 241 -32.82 -15.74 4.66
C TYR A 241 -33.91 -15.66 5.73
N LEU A 242 -33.92 -14.61 6.56
CA LEU A 242 -34.97 -14.43 7.57
C LEU A 242 -36.35 -14.27 6.92
N GLU A 243 -36.45 -13.54 5.81
CA GLU A 243 -37.68 -13.38 5.05
C GLU A 243 -38.18 -14.73 4.49
N GLU A 244 -37.30 -15.56 3.97
CA GLU A 244 -37.64 -16.93 3.53
C GLU A 244 -38.12 -17.81 4.70
N TYR A 245 -37.46 -17.74 5.86
CA TYR A 245 -37.86 -18.48 7.06
C TYR A 245 -39.21 -18.03 7.61
N GLU A 246 -39.49 -16.72 7.63
CA GLU A 246 -40.79 -16.19 8.07
C GLU A 246 -41.93 -16.67 7.17
N ASN A 247 -41.71 -16.68 5.85
CA ASN A 247 -42.67 -17.22 4.89
C ASN A 247 -42.92 -18.72 5.09
N ALA A 248 -41.86 -19.51 5.29
CA ALA A 248 -41.99 -20.94 5.59
C ALA A 248 -42.72 -21.18 6.92
N GLN A 249 -42.44 -20.37 7.96
CA GLN A 249 -43.12 -20.48 9.25
C GLN A 249 -44.60 -20.09 9.14
N ALA A 250 -44.95 -19.11 8.32
CA ALA A 250 -46.34 -18.73 8.05
C ALA A 250 -47.11 -19.88 7.41
N GLN A 251 -46.51 -20.58 6.43
CA GLN A 251 -47.10 -21.78 5.83
C GLN A 251 -47.31 -22.90 6.85
N VAL A 252 -46.31 -23.18 7.71
CA VAL A 252 -46.44 -24.19 8.76
C VAL A 252 -47.53 -23.83 9.76
N ARG A 253 -47.65 -22.55 10.16
CA ARG A 253 -48.74 -22.10 11.04
C ARG A 253 -50.10 -22.25 10.36
N ALA A 254 -50.22 -21.94 9.08
CA ALA A 254 -51.47 -22.13 8.32
C ALA A 254 -51.89 -23.61 8.31
N VAL A 255 -50.95 -24.52 8.01
CA VAL A 255 -51.20 -25.97 8.07
C VAL A 255 -51.57 -26.44 9.48
N ALA A 256 -50.93 -25.88 10.52
CA ALA A 256 -51.23 -26.22 11.90
C ALA A 256 -52.66 -25.81 12.30
N HIS A 257 -53.12 -24.61 11.89
CA HIS A 257 -54.50 -24.15 12.08
C HIS A 257 -55.49 -25.04 11.35
N LEU A 258 -55.22 -25.34 10.07
CA LEU A 258 -56.09 -26.17 9.24
C LEU A 258 -56.25 -27.58 9.82
N ARG A 259 -55.15 -28.18 10.29
CA ARG A 259 -55.17 -29.48 10.99
C ARG A 259 -55.96 -29.42 12.30
N HIS A 260 -55.84 -28.34 13.06
CA HIS A 260 -56.58 -28.17 14.30
C HIS A 260 -58.08 -28.06 14.05
N ASP A 261 -58.49 -27.29 13.04
CA ASP A 261 -59.90 -27.09 12.69
C ASP A 261 -60.53 -28.39 12.17
N LEU A 262 -59.84 -29.13 11.30
CA LEU A 262 -60.27 -30.46 10.85
C LEU A 262 -60.44 -31.44 12.02
N ARG A 263 -59.53 -31.40 13.01
CA ARG A 263 -59.62 -32.25 14.19
C ARG A 263 -60.83 -31.91 15.05
N ASN A 264 -61.16 -30.62 15.18
CA ASN A 264 -62.34 -30.16 15.91
C ASN A 264 -63.65 -30.54 15.20
N GLU A 265 -63.73 -30.36 13.89
CA GLU A 265 -64.91 -30.75 13.12
C GLU A 265 -65.13 -32.27 13.14
N MET A 266 -64.05 -33.07 13.05
CA MET A 266 -64.13 -34.53 13.24
C MET A 266 -64.58 -34.92 14.65
N ALA A 267 -64.12 -34.22 15.68
CA ALA A 267 -64.59 -34.45 17.06
C ALA A 267 -66.08 -34.10 17.22
N ALA A 268 -66.54 -33.02 16.59
CA ALA A 268 -67.95 -32.63 16.58
C ALA A 268 -68.83 -33.66 15.84
N ALA A 269 -68.37 -34.18 14.70
CA ALA A 269 -69.06 -35.24 13.97
C ALA A 269 -69.17 -36.54 14.80
N ARG A 270 -68.09 -36.93 15.51
CA ARG A 270 -68.12 -38.07 16.44
C ARG A 270 -69.09 -37.85 17.60
N ALA A 271 -69.11 -36.66 18.21
CA ALA A 271 -70.03 -36.35 19.29
C ALA A 271 -71.51 -36.36 18.84
N LEU A 272 -71.80 -35.96 17.59
CA LEU A 272 -73.15 -36.05 17.00
C LEU A 272 -73.56 -37.50 16.74
N GLN A 273 -72.62 -38.35 16.31
CA GLN A 273 -72.82 -39.78 16.14
C GLN A 273 -73.11 -40.48 17.47
N GLU A 274 -72.34 -40.19 18.52
CA GLU A 274 -72.53 -40.75 19.87
C GLU A 274 -73.88 -40.36 20.48
N ARG A 275 -74.45 -39.21 20.11
CA ARG A 275 -75.79 -38.76 20.52
C ARG A 275 -76.95 -39.33 19.68
N GLY A 276 -76.67 -40.28 18.79
CA GLY A 276 -77.68 -40.93 17.96
C GLY A 276 -78.20 -40.10 16.78
N ARG A 277 -77.62 -38.93 16.49
CA ARG A 277 -77.98 -38.06 15.36
C ARG A 277 -77.11 -38.36 14.13
N ALA A 278 -77.17 -39.63 13.68
CA ALA A 278 -76.29 -40.16 12.64
C ALA A 278 -76.44 -39.44 11.28
N ASP A 279 -77.66 -39.02 10.93
CA ASP A 279 -77.90 -38.31 9.66
C ASP A 279 -77.27 -36.92 9.62
N GLU A 280 -77.21 -36.22 10.75
CA GLU A 280 -76.55 -34.90 10.83
C GLU A 280 -75.04 -35.02 10.85
N ALA A 281 -74.49 -36.02 11.55
CA ALA A 281 -73.07 -36.34 11.48
C ALA A 281 -72.64 -36.67 10.04
N ARG A 282 -73.47 -37.43 9.30
CA ARG A 282 -73.23 -37.78 7.90
C ARG A 282 -73.29 -36.56 6.99
N ARG A 283 -74.25 -35.64 7.18
CA ARG A 283 -74.31 -34.37 6.44
C ARG A 283 -73.08 -33.50 6.69
N LEU A 284 -72.62 -33.42 7.94
CA LEU A 284 -71.44 -32.63 8.32
C LEU A 284 -70.17 -33.19 7.66
N LEU A 285 -69.98 -34.52 7.69
CA LEU A 285 -68.85 -35.18 7.03
C LEU A 285 -68.90 -35.07 5.49
N CYS A 286 -70.08 -35.17 4.87
CA CYS A 286 -70.24 -34.94 3.43
C CYS A 286 -69.93 -33.48 3.04
N ALA A 287 -70.32 -32.52 3.87
CA ALA A 287 -69.99 -31.11 3.66
C ALA A 287 -68.47 -30.84 3.83
N MET A 288 -67.81 -31.48 4.80
CA MET A 288 -66.35 -31.43 4.95
C MET A 288 -65.63 -32.02 3.74
N ALA A 289 -66.04 -33.22 3.28
CA ALA A 289 -65.44 -33.89 2.13
C ALA A 289 -65.57 -33.05 0.84
N ALA A 290 -66.73 -32.40 0.65
CA ALA A 290 -66.93 -31.49 -0.47
C ALA A 290 -65.98 -30.28 -0.42
N ARG A 291 -65.75 -29.68 0.77
CA ARG A 291 -64.85 -28.52 0.93
C ARG A 291 -63.39 -28.89 0.64
N VAL A 292 -62.92 -30.01 1.19
CA VAL A 292 -61.53 -30.49 0.97
C VAL A 292 -61.28 -30.81 -0.52
N SER A 293 -62.27 -31.41 -1.21
CA SER A 293 -62.15 -31.70 -2.65
C SER A 293 -62.11 -30.47 -3.56
N VAL A 294 -62.66 -29.34 -3.10
CA VAL A 294 -62.66 -28.07 -3.84
C VAL A 294 -61.36 -27.31 -3.63
N ASP A 295 -60.78 -27.35 -2.43
CA ASP A 295 -59.47 -26.74 -2.15
C ASP A 295 -58.32 -27.45 -2.89
N GLU A 296 -58.31 -28.80 -2.93
CA GLU A 296 -57.31 -29.58 -3.68
C GLU A 296 -57.33 -29.26 -5.19
N ALA A 297 -58.50 -29.01 -5.77
CA ALA A 297 -58.64 -28.62 -7.18
C ALA A 297 -58.14 -27.19 -7.47
N SER A 298 -58.04 -26.33 -6.45
CA SER A 298 -57.58 -24.94 -6.58
C SER A 298 -56.07 -24.78 -6.39
N GLU A 299 -55.42 -25.61 -5.56
CA GLU A 299 -53.97 -25.61 -5.37
C GLU A 299 -53.22 -26.24 -6.56
N GLY A 300 -53.82 -27.22 -7.25
CA GLY A 300 -53.24 -27.85 -8.46
C GLY A 300 -53.19 -26.95 -9.72
N GLY A 301 -53.72 -25.73 -9.65
CA GLY A 301 -53.71 -24.75 -10.75
C GLY A 301 -52.63 -23.67 -10.66
N ARG A 302 -51.78 -23.69 -9.62
CA ARG A 302 -50.64 -22.78 -9.43
C ARG A 302 -49.34 -23.59 -9.26
N SER A 303 -48.95 -24.32 -10.30
CA SER A 303 -47.60 -24.87 -10.49
C SER A 303 -47.08 -24.48 -11.86
#